data_AF-N2JRG7-F1
#
_entry.id   AF-N2JRG7-F1
#
_cell.length_a   1.000
_cell.length_b   1.000
_cell.length_c   1.000
_cell.angle_alpha   90.00
_cell.angle_beta   90.00
_cell.angle_gamma   90.00
#
_symmetry.space_group_name_H-M   'P 1'
#
loop_
_entity.id
_entity.type
_entity.pdbx_description
1 polymer ?
#
loop_
_entity_poly.entity_id
_entity_poly.type
_entity_poly.pdbx_seq_one_letter_code
_entity_poly.pdbx_strand_id
1 'polypeptide(L)'
;MHKTESAVPRDLQNAPTSLFSIIPLVPSAHTTASPDRSHTYKPEFFNESEWALLKAACERLTATTNQGTSESLVDLPIFIDQHMLSPYAHGDLDCLQDPFTDAPAKLPQGRQPLRDLVRAGLADLNRYSQQTHQQLFTALSAEEQQHVLNNAEAGLLGTQAQEFISLLRTEIDHSRFAHSLFPAYEPLSA
;
A
#
# COMPACT_ATOMS: atom_id res chain seq x y z
N MET A 1 -12.24 -35.30 60.17
CA MET A 1 -11.25 -36.39 60.31
C MET A 1 -11.42 -37.35 59.14
N HIS A 2 -10.32 -37.58 58.41
CA HIS A 2 -9.95 -38.68 57.47
C HIS A 2 -11.04 -39.51 56.76
N LYS A 3 -11.06 -39.50 55.41
CA LYS A 3 -10.41 -40.46 54.45
C LYS A 3 -11.31 -41.71 54.27
N THR A 4 -11.58 -42.27 53.09
CA THR A 4 -10.75 -43.17 52.25
C THR A 4 -11.58 -43.59 51.02
N GLU A 5 -11.02 -43.57 49.79
CA GLU A 5 -10.52 -44.76 49.03
C GLU A 5 -11.65 -45.38 48.17
N SER A 6 -11.49 -46.02 47.00
CA SER A 6 -10.38 -46.58 46.24
C SER A 6 -10.79 -46.70 44.76
N ALA A 7 -9.80 -46.84 43.86
CA ALA A 7 -9.92 -46.88 42.40
C ALA A 7 -10.44 -48.23 41.84
N VAL A 8 -10.91 -48.21 40.58
CA VAL A 8 -11.61 -49.27 39.81
C VAL A 8 -11.11 -49.23 38.35
N PRO A 9 -11.08 -50.35 37.59
CA PRO A 9 -9.83 -50.97 37.13
C PRO A 9 -9.67 -51.05 35.60
N ARG A 10 -8.59 -51.73 35.20
CA ARG A 10 -8.16 -52.04 33.84
C ARG A 10 -8.90 -53.23 33.20
N ASP A 11 -8.96 -53.11 31.88
CA ASP A 11 -8.82 -54.14 30.84
C ASP A 11 -10.09 -54.81 30.30
N LEU A 12 -10.33 -54.61 29.00
CA LEU A 12 -10.90 -55.64 28.14
C LEU A 12 -10.30 -55.51 26.72
N GLN A 13 -9.37 -56.42 26.43
CA GLN A 13 -8.90 -56.80 25.10
C GLN A 13 -10.04 -57.43 24.27
N ASN A 14 -10.22 -57.05 22.99
CA ASN A 14 -10.89 -57.86 21.94
C ASN A 14 -10.47 -57.41 20.51
N ALA A 15 -10.29 -58.38 19.60
CA ALA A 15 -9.74 -58.26 18.23
C ALA A 15 -10.83 -58.02 17.13
N PRO A 16 -10.63 -58.32 15.82
CA PRO A 16 -9.89 -57.57 14.77
C PRO A 16 -10.73 -57.22 13.49
N THR A 17 -10.12 -56.45 12.57
CA THR A 17 -10.38 -56.35 11.10
C THR A 17 -11.55 -55.49 10.58
N SER A 18 -11.29 -54.34 9.93
CA SER A 18 -11.32 -54.21 8.46
C SER A 18 -11.20 -52.75 7.95
N LEU A 19 -10.21 -52.54 7.08
CA LEU A 19 -10.13 -51.67 5.89
C LEU A 19 -10.82 -50.28 5.89
N PHE A 20 -10.04 -49.24 6.20
CA PHE A 20 -10.23 -47.91 5.62
C PHE A 20 -9.05 -47.62 4.68
N SER A 21 -9.33 -47.52 3.38
CA SER A 21 -8.38 -47.04 2.38
C SER A 21 -7.96 -45.61 2.71
N ILE A 22 -6.66 -45.42 2.93
CA ILE A 22 -6.04 -44.09 3.00
C ILE A 22 -5.92 -43.61 1.56
N ILE A 23 -6.75 -42.64 1.18
CA ILE A 23 -6.50 -41.81 0.00
C ILE A 23 -5.38 -40.85 0.41
N PRO A 24 -4.18 -40.88 -0.20
CA PRO A 24 -3.24 -39.82 0.02
C PRO A 24 -3.84 -38.55 -0.58
N LEU A 25 -4.07 -37.55 0.27
CA LEU A 25 -4.36 -36.19 -0.14
C LEU A 25 -3.16 -35.70 -0.93
N VAL A 26 -3.22 -35.79 -2.26
CA VAL A 26 -2.27 -35.14 -3.15
C VAL A 26 -2.53 -33.64 -2.98
N PRO A 27 -1.59 -32.84 -2.44
CA PRO A 27 -1.75 -31.41 -2.50
C PRO A 27 -1.74 -31.05 -4.00
N SER A 28 -2.88 -30.56 -4.50
CA SER A 28 -2.90 -29.89 -5.79
C SER A 28 -1.87 -28.78 -5.70
N ALA A 29 -0.77 -28.93 -6.44
CA ALA A 29 0.17 -27.86 -6.67
C ALA A 29 -0.63 -26.74 -7.34
N HIS A 30 -1.08 -25.78 -6.55
CA HIS A 30 -1.48 -24.50 -7.09
C HIS A 30 -0.18 -23.90 -7.58
N THR A 31 0.10 -24.04 -8.87
CA THR A 31 1.07 -23.20 -9.55
C THR A 31 0.54 -21.79 -9.40
N THR A 32 0.91 -21.11 -8.31
CA THR A 32 0.98 -19.66 -8.30
C THR A 32 2.06 -19.33 -9.32
N ALA A 33 1.65 -19.23 -10.58
CA ALA A 33 2.39 -18.51 -11.57
C ALA A 33 2.64 -17.13 -10.95
N SER A 34 3.88 -16.87 -10.54
CA SER A 34 4.32 -15.51 -10.29
C SER A 34 3.92 -14.73 -11.54
N PRO A 35 3.03 -13.72 -11.44
CA PRO A 35 2.68 -12.95 -12.61
C PRO A 35 3.99 -12.41 -13.16
N ASP A 36 4.20 -12.68 -14.44
CA ASP A 36 5.29 -12.13 -15.22
C ASP A 36 5.36 -10.62 -14.96
N ARG A 37 6.37 -10.20 -14.19
CA ARG A 37 6.58 -8.80 -13.77
C ARG A 37 7.13 -7.92 -14.90
N SER A 38 6.97 -8.35 -16.16
CA SER A 38 7.27 -7.56 -17.35
C SER A 38 6.04 -6.94 -18.02
N HIS A 39 4.88 -6.93 -17.36
CA HIS A 39 3.78 -6.08 -17.83
C HIS A 39 4.14 -4.61 -17.60
N THR A 40 4.36 -3.87 -18.68
CA THR A 40 4.41 -2.40 -18.63
C THR A 40 3.04 -1.90 -18.19
N TYR A 41 2.90 -1.60 -16.90
CA TYR A 41 1.65 -1.10 -16.34
C TYR A 41 1.28 0.25 -16.96
N LYS A 42 0.01 0.39 -17.34
CA LYS A 42 -0.57 1.65 -17.84
C LYS A 42 -1.52 2.20 -16.77
N PRO A 43 -1.35 3.46 -16.32
CA PRO A 43 -2.26 4.07 -15.36
C PRO A 43 -3.66 4.23 -15.96
N GLU A 44 -4.68 4.08 -15.11
CA GLU A 44 -6.09 4.29 -15.47
C GLU A 44 -6.59 5.64 -14.95
N PHE A 45 -6.11 6.09 -13.79
CA PHE A 45 -6.49 7.39 -13.22
C PHE A 45 -5.60 8.54 -13.72
N PHE A 46 -4.29 8.33 -13.76
CA PHE A 46 -3.32 9.35 -14.17
C PHE A 46 -3.14 9.39 -15.68
N ASN A 47 -2.97 10.59 -16.23
CA ASN A 47 -2.45 10.73 -17.58
C ASN A 47 -0.93 10.47 -17.62
N GLU A 48 -0.34 10.37 -18.81
CA GLU A 48 1.08 10.04 -18.99
C GLU A 48 2.04 11.01 -18.28
N SER A 49 1.72 12.31 -18.28
CA SER A 49 2.55 13.34 -17.65
C SER A 49 2.46 13.30 -16.13
N GLU A 50 1.25 13.16 -15.59
CA GLU A 50 1.00 12.98 -14.16
C GLU A 50 1.67 11.70 -13.63
N TRP A 51 1.58 10.62 -14.41
CA TRP A 51 2.19 9.35 -14.08
C TRP A 51 3.72 9.42 -14.01
N ALA A 52 4.35 10.09 -14.99
CA ALA A 52 5.79 10.32 -14.96
C ALA A 52 6.21 11.15 -13.74
N LEU A 53 5.44 12.17 -13.38
CA LEU A 53 5.70 13.00 -12.22
C LEU A 53 5.57 12.22 -10.91
N LEU A 54 4.47 11.47 -10.76
CA LEU A 54 4.24 10.64 -9.58
C LEU A 54 5.37 9.63 -9.37
N LYS A 55 5.79 8.93 -10.44
CA LYS A 55 6.92 7.99 -10.36
C LYS A 55 8.20 8.67 -9.89
N ALA A 56 8.55 9.83 -10.48
CA ALA A 56 9.73 10.59 -10.09
C ALA A 56 9.65 11.04 -8.62
N ALA A 57 8.49 11.52 -8.17
CA ALA A 57 8.28 11.93 -6.78
C ALA A 57 8.42 10.74 -5.80
N CYS A 58 7.78 9.61 -6.09
CA CYS A 58 7.86 8.39 -5.29
C CYS A 58 9.29 7.85 -5.20
N GLU A 59 10.02 7.82 -6.32
CA GLU A 59 11.43 7.40 -6.37
C GLU A 59 12.28 8.28 -5.45
N ARG A 60 12.09 9.61 -5.53
CA ARG A 60 12.86 10.56 -4.73
C ARG A 60 12.56 10.48 -3.22
N LEU A 61 11.29 10.40 -2.85
CA LEU A 61 10.87 10.24 -1.45
C LEU A 61 11.38 8.92 -0.85
N THR A 62 11.43 7.86 -1.66
CA THR A 62 11.98 6.56 -1.25
C THR A 62 13.50 6.65 -1.05
N ALA A 63 14.22 7.25 -1.99
CA ALA A 63 15.68 7.34 -1.96
C ALA A 63 16.23 8.15 -0.77
N THR A 64 15.43 9.04 -0.16
CA THR A 64 15.82 9.79 1.04
C THR A 64 15.45 9.11 2.35
N THR A 65 14.80 7.96 2.29
CA THR A 65 14.43 7.17 3.47
C THR A 65 15.60 6.25 3.88
N ASN A 66 16.14 6.43 5.09
CA ASN A 66 17.40 5.84 5.59
C ASN A 66 17.41 4.32 5.87
N GLN A 67 16.48 3.52 5.33
CA GLN A 67 16.36 2.09 5.65
C GLN A 67 15.96 1.30 4.39
N GLY A 68 16.85 0.41 3.95
CA GLY A 68 16.79 -0.26 2.66
C GLY A 68 15.75 -1.37 2.57
N THR A 69 14.94 -1.32 1.51
CA THR A 69 14.98 -2.21 0.33
C THR A 69 13.90 -1.71 -0.65
N SER A 70 14.32 -1.17 -1.80
CA SER A 70 13.41 -0.47 -2.73
C SER A 70 12.44 -1.38 -3.49
N GLU A 71 12.63 -2.71 -3.47
CA GLU A 71 11.88 -3.64 -4.34
C GLU A 71 10.38 -3.63 -4.09
N SER A 72 9.92 -3.48 -2.84
CA SER A 72 8.48 -3.45 -2.53
C SER A 72 7.83 -2.09 -2.83
N LEU A 73 8.63 -1.03 -3.05
CA LEU A 73 8.14 0.32 -3.35
C LEU A 73 8.02 0.57 -4.86
N VAL A 74 8.52 -0.35 -5.70
CA VAL A 74 8.38 -0.31 -7.17
C VAL A 74 6.89 -0.27 -7.57
N ASP A 75 6.03 -0.92 -6.79
CA ASP A 75 4.59 -0.98 -7.04
C ASP A 75 3.81 0.17 -6.39
N LEU A 76 4.45 1.08 -5.65
CA LEU A 76 3.76 2.17 -4.96
C LEU A 76 2.99 3.09 -5.95
N PRO A 77 3.56 3.57 -7.07
CA PRO A 77 2.79 4.36 -8.03
C PRO A 77 1.57 3.61 -8.56
N ILE A 78 1.68 2.30 -8.77
CA ILE A 78 0.59 1.44 -9.26
C ILE A 78 -0.52 1.37 -8.22
N PHE A 79 -0.15 1.15 -6.95
CA PHE A 79 -1.08 1.17 -5.84
C PHE A 79 -1.81 2.51 -5.74
N ILE A 80 -1.10 3.63 -5.86
CA ILE A 80 -1.71 4.96 -5.81
C ILE A 80 -2.71 5.15 -6.96
N ASP A 81 -2.38 4.77 -8.20
CA ASP A 81 -3.31 4.88 -9.33
C ASP A 81 -4.60 4.08 -9.08
N GLN A 82 -4.48 2.81 -8.66
CA GLN A 82 -5.63 1.97 -8.35
C GLN A 82 -6.43 2.51 -7.16
N HIS A 83 -5.75 3.04 -6.14
CA HIS A 83 -6.40 3.63 -4.98
C HIS A 83 -7.25 4.84 -5.38
N MET A 84 -6.80 5.64 -6.37
CA MET A 84 -7.57 6.78 -6.86
C MET A 84 -8.88 6.38 -7.56
N LEU A 85 -9.01 5.13 -8.00
CA LEU A 85 -10.24 4.58 -8.59
C LEU A 85 -11.27 4.13 -7.53
N SER A 86 -10.88 4.04 -6.25
CA SER A 86 -11.78 3.57 -5.19
C SER A 86 -12.91 4.57 -4.90
N PRO A 87 -14.08 4.12 -4.40
CA PRO A 87 -15.15 5.00 -3.95
C PRO A 87 -14.69 5.97 -2.84
N TYR A 88 -13.81 5.50 -1.95
CA TYR A 88 -13.18 6.35 -0.94
C TYR A 88 -12.44 7.53 -1.57
N ALA A 89 -11.61 7.28 -2.60
CA ALA A 89 -10.88 8.35 -3.28
C ALA A 89 -11.79 9.26 -4.12
N HIS A 90 -12.96 8.77 -4.56
CA HIS A 90 -14.03 9.60 -5.15
C HIS A 90 -14.71 10.52 -4.12
N GLY A 91 -14.51 10.29 -2.82
CA GLY A 91 -15.23 11.00 -1.76
C GLY A 91 -16.67 10.49 -1.58
N ASP A 92 -16.91 9.21 -1.91
CA ASP A 92 -18.22 8.59 -1.75
C ASP A 92 -18.64 8.57 -0.27
N LEU A 93 -19.84 9.06 0.00
CA LEU A 93 -20.32 9.29 1.37
C LEU A 93 -20.54 7.98 2.12
N ASP A 94 -20.90 6.90 1.41
CA ASP A 94 -21.07 5.59 2.02
C ASP A 94 -19.76 5.06 2.62
N CYS A 95 -18.60 5.41 2.03
CA CYS A 95 -17.29 5.08 2.59
C CYS A 95 -16.87 5.99 3.76
N LEU A 96 -17.53 7.14 3.92
CA LEU A 96 -17.26 8.09 4.99
C LEU A 96 -18.25 7.98 6.15
N GLN A 97 -19.26 7.11 6.02
CA GLN A 97 -20.23 6.85 7.07
C GLN A 97 -19.54 6.17 8.26
N ASP A 98 -19.58 6.84 9.41
CA ASP A 98 -19.12 6.23 10.66
C ASP A 98 -20.17 5.21 11.13
N PRO A 99 -19.78 3.95 11.37
CA PRO A 99 -20.73 2.87 11.67
C PRO A 99 -21.35 2.98 13.07
N PHE A 100 -20.90 3.92 13.89
CA PHE A 100 -21.37 4.14 15.25
C PHE A 100 -22.22 5.41 15.38
N THR A 101 -22.49 6.12 14.29
CA THR A 101 -23.34 7.31 14.28
C THR A 101 -24.41 7.25 13.18
N ASP A 102 -25.60 7.73 13.51
CA ASP A 102 -26.69 7.95 12.55
C ASP A 102 -26.57 9.32 11.82
N ALA A 103 -25.56 10.12 12.13
CA ALA A 103 -25.33 11.38 11.42
C ALA A 103 -24.97 11.09 9.95
N PRO A 104 -25.54 11.81 8.97
CA PRO A 104 -25.25 11.59 7.57
C PRO A 104 -23.77 11.89 7.28
N ALA A 105 -23.11 10.97 6.60
CA ALA A 105 -21.78 11.18 6.08
C ALA A 105 -21.73 12.45 5.23
N LYS A 106 -20.71 13.25 5.47
CA LYS A 106 -20.36 14.40 4.64
C LYS A 106 -18.86 14.53 4.64
N LEU A 107 -18.31 14.95 3.51
CA LEU A 107 -16.96 15.46 3.52
C LEU A 107 -16.89 16.62 4.55
N PRO A 108 -15.88 16.62 5.43
CA PRO A 108 -15.61 17.77 6.30
C PRO A 108 -15.61 19.06 5.47
N GLN A 109 -16.15 20.16 6.01
CA GLN A 109 -16.18 21.42 5.27
C GLN A 109 -14.76 21.81 4.81
N GLY A 110 -14.63 22.10 3.52
CA GLY A 110 -13.35 22.45 2.89
C GLY A 110 -12.47 21.27 2.49
N ARG A 111 -12.84 20.02 2.81
CA ARG A 111 -12.13 18.83 2.33
C ARG A 111 -12.62 18.45 0.93
N GLN A 112 -11.68 18.29 0.01
CA GLN A 112 -11.93 17.77 -1.34
C GLN A 112 -11.69 16.26 -1.43
N PRO A 113 -12.23 15.59 -2.47
CA PRO A 113 -11.92 14.20 -2.76
C PRO A 113 -10.41 13.95 -2.88
N LEU A 114 -9.96 12.77 -2.47
CA LEU A 114 -8.54 12.41 -2.45
C LEU A 114 -7.87 12.55 -3.82
N ARG A 115 -8.59 12.14 -4.86
CA ARG A 115 -8.18 12.28 -6.27
C ARG A 115 -7.85 13.72 -6.67
N ASP A 116 -8.62 14.67 -6.17
CA ASP A 116 -8.48 16.08 -6.53
C ASP A 116 -7.28 16.66 -5.78
N LEU A 117 -7.11 16.26 -4.51
CA LEU A 117 -5.94 16.60 -3.72
C LEU A 117 -4.65 16.12 -4.41
N VAL A 118 -4.62 14.87 -4.86
CA VAL A 118 -3.43 14.30 -5.52
C VAL A 118 -3.11 15.03 -6.83
N ARG A 119 -4.11 15.28 -7.69
CA ARG A 119 -3.89 16.05 -8.93
C ARG A 119 -3.44 17.48 -8.64
N ALA A 120 -4.01 18.14 -7.64
CA ALA A 120 -3.61 19.47 -7.22
C ALA A 120 -2.15 19.49 -6.74
N GLY A 121 -1.75 18.52 -5.90
CA GLY A 121 -0.36 18.40 -5.44
C GLY A 121 0.64 18.18 -6.57
N LEU A 122 0.34 17.30 -7.52
CA LEU A 122 1.19 17.09 -8.71
C LEU A 122 1.30 18.36 -9.56
N ALA A 123 0.20 19.08 -9.75
CA ALA A 123 0.18 20.35 -10.47
C ALA A 123 1.00 21.43 -9.76
N ASP A 124 0.94 21.50 -8.44
CA ASP A 124 1.72 22.45 -7.63
C ASP A 124 3.22 22.18 -7.73
N LEU A 125 3.66 20.92 -7.70
CA LEU A 125 5.06 20.55 -7.93
C LEU A 125 5.55 21.06 -9.29
N ASN A 126 4.81 20.74 -10.36
CA ASN A 126 5.17 21.18 -11.71
C ASN A 126 5.17 22.71 -11.85
N ARG A 127 4.16 23.38 -11.28
CA ARG A 127 4.05 24.85 -11.32
C ARG A 127 5.24 25.49 -10.63
N TYR A 128 5.60 25.00 -9.44
CA TYR A 128 6.75 25.51 -8.71
C TYR A 128 8.05 25.28 -9.47
N SER A 129 8.29 24.05 -9.96
CA SER A 129 9.45 23.74 -10.79
C SER A 129 9.57 24.64 -12.02
N GLN A 130 8.46 24.90 -12.70
CA GLN A 130 8.44 25.78 -13.87
C GLN A 130 8.76 27.24 -13.50
N GLN A 131 8.30 27.70 -12.33
CA GLN A 131 8.55 29.06 -11.85
C GLN A 131 9.99 29.28 -11.37
N THR A 132 10.59 28.29 -10.72
CA THR A 132 11.91 28.44 -10.09
C THR A 132 13.06 27.94 -10.96
N HIS A 133 12.84 26.93 -11.79
CA HIS A 133 13.88 26.29 -12.63
C HIS A 133 13.58 26.39 -14.14
N GLN A 134 12.44 26.94 -14.55
CA GLN A 134 12.01 27.00 -15.96
C GLN A 134 11.87 25.62 -16.63
N GLN A 135 11.73 24.56 -15.84
CA GLN A 135 11.62 23.18 -16.27
C GLN A 135 10.48 22.48 -15.52
N LEU A 136 9.91 21.45 -16.14
CA LEU A 136 8.98 20.55 -15.45
C LEU A 136 9.73 19.76 -14.37
N PHE A 137 9.01 19.33 -13.33
CA PHE A 137 9.58 18.59 -12.20
C PHE A 137 10.38 17.36 -12.66
N THR A 138 9.86 16.61 -13.64
CA THR A 138 10.49 15.41 -14.19
C THR A 138 11.78 15.66 -14.97
N ALA A 139 12.04 16.91 -15.38
CA ALA A 139 13.25 17.30 -16.11
C ALA A 139 14.36 17.85 -15.20
N LEU A 140 14.06 18.08 -13.92
CA LEU A 140 15.03 18.56 -12.93
C LEU A 140 16.06 17.48 -12.56
N SER A 141 17.22 17.92 -12.07
CA SER A 141 18.18 17.01 -11.44
C SER A 141 17.60 16.38 -10.17
N ALA A 142 18.15 15.24 -9.73
CA ALA A 142 17.68 14.56 -8.53
C ALA A 142 17.75 15.44 -7.26
N GLU A 143 18.77 16.31 -7.17
CA GLU A 143 18.93 17.25 -6.06
C GLU A 143 17.86 18.35 -6.10
N GLU A 144 17.56 18.89 -7.28
CA GLU A 144 16.51 19.90 -7.46
C GLU A 144 15.12 19.31 -7.22
N GLN A 145 14.83 18.10 -7.71
CA GLN A 145 13.60 17.38 -7.39
C GLN A 145 13.44 17.22 -5.88
N GLN A 146 14.51 16.80 -5.19
CA GLN A 146 14.48 16.66 -3.74
C GLN A 146 14.22 18.01 -3.04
N HIS A 147 14.84 19.09 -3.51
CA HIS A 147 14.61 20.42 -2.97
C HIS A 147 13.16 20.88 -3.13
N VAL A 148 12.56 20.66 -4.30
CA VAL A 148 11.14 20.96 -4.55
C VAL A 148 10.22 20.14 -3.63
N LEU A 149 10.49 18.85 -3.45
CA LEU A 149 9.72 17.99 -2.54
C LEU A 149 9.83 18.45 -1.08
N ASN A 150 11.03 18.85 -0.63
CA ASN A 150 11.23 19.40 0.72
C ASN A 150 10.47 20.71 0.91
N ASN A 151 10.44 21.58 -0.11
CA ASN A 151 9.68 22.83 -0.06
C ASN A 151 8.17 22.58 -0.03
N ALA A 152 7.69 21.56 -0.74
CA ALA A 152 6.29 21.13 -0.69
C ALA A 152 5.93 20.64 0.72
N GLU A 153 6.77 19.80 1.32
CA GLU A 153 6.62 19.32 2.70
C GLU A 153 6.61 20.45 3.75
N ALA A 154 7.42 21.49 3.53
CA ALA A 154 7.45 22.68 4.35
C ALA A 154 6.25 23.64 4.12
N GLY A 155 5.33 23.30 3.21
CA GLY A 155 4.14 24.11 2.91
C GLY A 155 4.41 25.31 1.99
N LEU A 156 5.59 25.43 1.39
CA LEU A 156 5.97 26.57 0.56
C LEU A 156 5.28 26.58 -0.81
N LEU A 157 4.74 25.44 -1.24
CA LEU A 157 3.98 25.30 -2.48
C LEU A 157 2.46 25.41 -2.26
N GLY A 158 2.01 25.57 -1.02
CA GLY A 158 0.61 25.57 -0.63
C GLY A 158 0.19 24.28 0.08
N THR A 159 -0.97 24.34 0.73
CA THR A 159 -1.50 23.25 1.57
C THR A 159 -1.73 21.95 0.80
N GLN A 160 -2.16 22.03 -0.46
CA GLN A 160 -2.42 20.84 -1.28
C GLN A 160 -1.14 20.05 -1.57
N ALA A 161 -0.07 20.74 -1.96
CA ALA A 161 1.23 20.11 -2.15
C ALA A 161 1.74 19.47 -0.84
N GLN A 162 1.58 20.16 0.30
CA GLN A 162 1.99 19.65 1.60
C GLN A 162 1.22 18.39 2.03
N GLU A 163 -0.10 18.41 1.89
CA GLU A 163 -0.96 17.26 2.18
C GLU A 163 -0.66 16.09 1.25
N PHE A 164 -0.41 16.37 -0.03
CA PHE A 164 0.01 15.36 -1.02
C PHE A 164 1.34 14.69 -0.64
N ILE A 165 2.37 15.45 -0.26
CA ILE A 165 3.65 14.86 0.18
C ILE A 165 3.46 14.04 1.45
N SER A 166 2.65 14.53 2.38
CA SER A 166 2.33 13.83 3.62
C SER A 166 1.65 12.49 3.34
N LEU A 167 0.68 12.46 2.42
CA LEU A 167 0.04 11.23 1.96
C LEU A 167 1.06 10.25 1.39
N LEU A 168 1.94 10.68 0.47
CA LEU A 168 2.94 9.79 -0.12
C LEU A 168 3.89 9.21 0.92
N ARG A 169 4.32 10.01 1.90
CA ARG A 169 5.17 9.52 3.00
C ARG A 169 4.46 8.48 3.85
N THR A 170 3.17 8.69 4.17
CA THR A 170 2.36 7.72 4.90
C THR A 170 2.26 6.40 4.13
N GLU A 171 1.99 6.43 2.83
CA GLU A 171 1.90 5.20 2.02
C GLU A 171 3.26 4.48 1.89
N ILE A 172 4.36 5.22 1.80
CA ILE A 172 5.73 4.65 1.84
C ILE A 172 5.97 3.95 3.19
N ASP A 173 5.60 4.60 4.30
CA ASP A 173 5.78 4.03 5.63
C ASP A 173 4.92 2.77 5.84
N HIS A 174 3.65 2.81 5.43
CA HIS A 174 2.76 1.65 5.46
C HIS A 174 3.29 0.49 4.61
N SER A 175 3.77 0.78 3.40
CA SER A 175 4.34 -0.25 2.51
C SER A 175 5.59 -0.88 3.13
N ARG A 176 6.45 -0.08 3.79
CA ARG A 176 7.62 -0.57 4.51
C ARG A 176 7.23 -1.40 5.73
N PHE A 177 6.24 -0.97 6.50
CA PHE A 177 5.72 -1.73 7.64
C PHE A 177 5.15 -3.08 7.19
N ALA A 178 4.31 -3.10 6.16
CA ALA A 178 3.77 -4.32 5.59
C ALA A 178 4.89 -5.27 5.15
N HIS A 179 5.92 -4.78 4.46
CA HIS A 179 7.08 -5.58 4.10
C HIS A 179 7.81 -6.17 5.33
N SER A 180 7.98 -5.38 6.40
CA SER A 180 8.60 -5.85 7.64
C SER A 180 7.80 -6.94 8.36
N LEU A 181 6.48 -6.98 8.17
CA LEU A 181 5.61 -8.03 8.71
C LEU A 181 5.63 -9.32 7.88
N PHE A 182 5.99 -9.23 6.60
CA PHE A 182 6.02 -10.37 5.68
C PHE A 182 7.41 -10.61 5.06
N PRO A 183 8.47 -10.84 5.86
CA PRO A 183 9.81 -11.14 5.33
C PRO A 183 9.91 -12.53 4.65
N ALA A 184 8.83 -13.32 4.66
CA ALA A 184 8.83 -14.74 4.27
C ALA A 184 8.32 -15.02 2.84
N TYR A 185 8.21 -14.03 1.97
CA TYR A 185 8.00 -14.25 0.53
C TYR A 185 9.31 -14.11 -0.26
N GLU A 186 10.39 -14.72 0.24
CA GLU A 186 11.43 -15.20 -0.67
C GLU A 186 10.85 -16.40 -1.41
N PRO A 187 10.69 -16.38 -2.76
CA PRO A 187 10.55 -17.65 -3.45
C PRO A 187 11.81 -18.43 -3.12
N LEU A 188 11.66 -19.62 -2.52
CA LEU A 188 12.73 -20.60 -2.40
C LEU A 188 13.38 -20.73 -3.78
N SER A 189 14.48 -20.02 -4.00
CA SER A 189 15.34 -20.27 -5.15
C SER A 189 15.91 -21.67 -4.93
N ALA A 190 15.76 -22.47 -5.98
CA ALA A 190 15.99 -23.91 -6.08
C ALA A 190 17.31 -24.41 -5.48
#